data_AF-A0A1B0DG56-F1
#
_entry.id   AF-A0A1B0DG56-F1
#
_cell.length_a   1.000
_cell.length_b   1.000
_cell.length_c   1.000
_cell.angle_alpha   90.00
_cell.angle_beta   90.00
_cell.angle_gamma   90.00
#
_symmetry.space_group_name_H-M   'P 1'
#
loop_
_entity.id
_entity.type
_entity.pdbx_description
1 polymer ?
#
loop_
_entity_poly.entity_id
_entity_poly.type
_entity_poly.pdbx_seq_one_letter_code
_entity_poly.pdbx_strand_id
1 'polypeptide(L)'
;MVLDVPAWHAEITRSGINARVGLVNLGNTCYMNSVLQALVMTKQFSREILMSDSKTPLLLKIQQLLALMLHSTRPELTPRAVLHATRPPGFLPGYQQDSSEFLGHLLETLHEQERQSSVKALKGEGDEDVAMSEAAAAAVAVCPQKSNNHTSLIQKTFGGKLGITYECMNCGEKSTNSDTFRDISLSFPDEKTELTQNYSVQDLLDYYCSSEKLDGANQYFCEKCKRLCDGVRSIDITKAPHNLILTLKHFKYDQKYHVRAKLMHKVFHDESVALKVFTDDGYQQPAVVKYILYAAVVHSGVSMDSGHYYTYAADQSCWYKFNDSFVNKCSVEDLHNLAPPNTPYILFYRMENPPDGLTDVSDGGASNVVTGDALPGLEELPTHLKEFIIKDNVSYYDEVKLEAQKRKSNMNVSIVFSPKNQRDSDDEPPPNNCGGNAINSYNRFII
;
A
#
# COMPACT_ATOMS: atom_id res chain seq x y z
N MET A 1 -29.22 -6.73 -14.86
CA MET A 1 -29.59 -8.10 -15.26
C MET A 1 -28.86 -9.05 -14.35
N VAL A 2 -29.57 -9.84 -13.54
CA VAL A 2 -28.94 -10.89 -12.73
C VAL A 2 -28.54 -12.00 -13.70
N LEU A 3 -27.25 -12.11 -13.99
CA LEU A 3 -26.72 -13.18 -14.82
C LEU A 3 -26.64 -14.44 -13.95
N ASP A 4 -27.43 -15.46 -14.27
CA ASP A 4 -27.42 -16.74 -13.54
C ASP A 4 -26.09 -17.46 -13.75
N VAL A 5 -25.23 -17.39 -12.73
CA VAL A 5 -23.91 -18.01 -12.69
C VAL A 5 -24.05 -19.53 -12.46
N PRO A 6 -23.28 -20.40 -13.14
CA PRO A 6 -23.39 -21.84 -12.96
C PRO A 6 -23.22 -22.31 -11.50
N ALA A 7 -23.95 -23.36 -11.11
CA ALA A 7 -24.02 -23.84 -9.72
C ALA A 7 -22.67 -24.11 -9.04
N TRP A 8 -21.66 -24.58 -9.78
CA TRP A 8 -20.31 -24.83 -9.24
C TRP A 8 -19.53 -23.55 -8.94
N HIS A 9 -19.82 -22.45 -9.65
CA HIS A 9 -19.22 -21.15 -9.39
C HIS A 9 -19.87 -20.49 -8.16
N ALA A 10 -21.19 -20.67 -8.00
CA ALA A 10 -21.87 -20.31 -6.76
C ALA A 10 -21.33 -21.11 -5.57
N GLU A 11 -20.77 -22.30 -5.78
CA GLU A 11 -20.16 -23.14 -4.75
C GLU A 11 -18.79 -22.62 -4.30
N ILE A 12 -17.97 -22.07 -5.21
CA ILE A 12 -16.74 -21.33 -4.87
C ILE A 12 -17.10 -20.15 -3.97
N THR A 13 -18.08 -19.33 -4.37
CA THR A 13 -18.55 -18.18 -3.58
C THR A 13 -19.24 -18.60 -2.25
N ARG A 14 -19.94 -19.74 -2.21
CA ARG A 14 -20.60 -20.28 -0.99
C ARG A 14 -19.63 -20.91 0.00
N SER A 15 -18.49 -21.43 -0.46
CA SER A 15 -17.47 -22.06 0.38
C SER A 15 -16.59 -21.07 1.18
N GLY A 16 -16.76 -19.75 0.96
CA GLY A 16 -15.94 -18.72 1.59
C GLY A 16 -14.54 -18.56 0.97
N ILE A 17 -14.23 -19.31 -0.09
CA ILE A 17 -13.04 -19.16 -0.93
C ILE A 17 -13.33 -18.06 -1.96
N ASN A 18 -12.47 -17.05 -2.02
CA ASN A 18 -12.63 -15.86 -2.86
C ASN A 18 -13.87 -15.02 -2.51
N ALA A 19 -13.97 -14.70 -1.21
CA ALA A 19 -15.01 -13.79 -0.70
C ALA A 19 -14.88 -12.35 -1.27
N ARG A 20 -13.71 -12.02 -1.82
CA ARG A 20 -13.41 -10.83 -2.64
C ARG A 20 -12.52 -11.24 -3.80
N VAL A 21 -12.34 -10.33 -4.75
CA VAL A 21 -11.51 -10.52 -5.92
C VAL A 21 -10.03 -10.58 -5.54
N GLY A 22 -9.37 -11.70 -5.86
CA GLY A 22 -7.93 -11.89 -5.72
C GLY A 22 -7.13 -11.27 -6.87
N LEU A 23 -5.80 -11.23 -6.73
CA LEU A 23 -4.87 -10.79 -7.77
C LEU A 23 -3.89 -11.92 -8.11
N VAL A 24 -3.85 -12.31 -9.38
CA VAL A 24 -2.95 -13.35 -9.87
C VAL A 24 -1.50 -12.93 -9.67
N ASN A 25 -0.70 -13.82 -9.08
CA ASN A 25 0.75 -13.64 -8.96
C ASN A 25 1.43 -13.89 -10.32
N LEU A 26 2.13 -12.89 -10.85
CA LEU A 26 2.75 -12.92 -12.18
C LEU A 26 4.24 -13.27 -12.12
N GLY A 27 4.63 -14.10 -11.14
CA GLY A 27 6.01 -14.50 -10.91
C GLY A 27 6.73 -13.49 -10.01
N ASN A 28 6.54 -13.64 -8.70
CA ASN A 28 7.09 -12.77 -7.64
C ASN A 28 6.48 -11.37 -7.57
N THR A 29 5.19 -11.21 -7.88
CA THR A 29 4.50 -9.92 -7.79
C THR A 29 3.65 -9.76 -6.53
N CYS A 30 3.84 -10.61 -5.52
CA CYS A 30 3.07 -10.55 -4.28
C CYS A 30 3.25 -9.21 -3.54
N TYR A 31 4.43 -8.59 -3.62
CA TYR A 31 4.70 -7.25 -3.06
C TYR A 31 3.75 -6.17 -3.62
N MET A 32 3.41 -6.26 -4.91
CA MET A 32 2.49 -5.35 -5.58
C MET A 32 1.05 -5.72 -5.22
N ASN A 33 0.71 -7.01 -5.29
CA ASN A 33 -0.64 -7.49 -5.02
C ASN A 33 -1.09 -7.12 -3.60
N SER A 34 -0.22 -7.32 -2.61
CA SER A 34 -0.51 -7.01 -1.21
C SER A 34 -0.76 -5.51 -1.00
N VAL A 35 0.06 -4.65 -1.61
CA VAL A 35 -0.09 -3.18 -1.54
C VAL A 35 -1.36 -2.72 -2.24
N LEU A 36 -1.64 -3.22 -3.44
CA LEU A 36 -2.85 -2.86 -4.17
C LEU A 36 -4.11 -3.25 -3.39
N GLN A 37 -4.15 -4.44 -2.80
CA GLN A 37 -5.28 -4.87 -1.96
C GLN A 37 -5.45 -3.98 -0.73
N ALA A 38 -4.36 -3.58 -0.06
CA ALA A 38 -4.44 -2.64 1.06
C ALA A 38 -4.99 -1.27 0.63
N LEU A 39 -4.51 -0.73 -0.49
CA LEU A 39 -4.96 0.55 -1.04
C LEU A 39 -6.42 0.53 -1.48
N VAL A 40 -6.92 -0.57 -2.05
CA VAL A 40 -8.35 -0.71 -2.42
C VAL A 40 -9.24 -0.57 -1.18
N MET A 41 -8.79 -1.11 -0.05
CA MET A 41 -9.52 -1.06 1.22
C MET A 41 -9.41 0.31 1.90
N THR A 42 -8.50 1.18 1.46
CA THR A 42 -8.51 2.60 1.81
C THR A 42 -9.69 3.29 1.13
N LYS A 43 -10.84 3.34 1.80
CA LYS A 43 -12.10 3.78 1.18
C LYS A 43 -12.07 5.19 0.58
N GLN A 44 -11.45 6.14 1.28
CA GLN A 44 -11.28 7.51 0.78
C GLN A 44 -10.48 7.52 -0.52
N PHE A 45 -9.31 6.85 -0.54
CA PHE A 45 -8.46 6.72 -1.72
C PHE A 45 -9.23 6.11 -2.90
N SER A 46 -9.88 4.97 -2.67
CA SER A 46 -10.65 4.26 -3.70
C SER A 46 -11.77 5.12 -4.26
N ARG A 47 -12.54 5.80 -3.40
CA ARG A 47 -13.60 6.71 -3.84
C ARG A 47 -13.04 7.87 -4.67
N GLU A 48 -11.98 8.52 -4.21
CA GLU A 48 -11.37 9.65 -4.91
C GLU A 48 -10.82 9.23 -6.29
N ILE A 49 -10.22 8.03 -6.42
CA ILE A 49 -9.75 7.52 -7.72
C ILE A 49 -10.93 7.15 -8.63
N LEU A 50 -11.94 6.45 -8.12
CA LEU A 50 -13.09 6.02 -8.92
C LEU A 50 -13.92 7.19 -9.45
N MET A 51 -14.00 8.28 -8.68
CA MET A 51 -14.71 9.51 -9.06
C MET A 51 -13.82 10.53 -9.77
N SER A 52 -12.55 10.22 -10.00
CA SER A 52 -11.64 11.15 -10.67
C SER A 52 -11.90 11.22 -12.17
N ASP A 53 -11.98 12.44 -12.70
CA ASP A 53 -12.01 12.74 -14.15
C ASP A 53 -10.60 12.88 -14.76
N SER A 54 -9.55 12.66 -13.97
CA SER A 54 -8.17 12.78 -14.44
C SER A 54 -7.82 11.70 -15.46
N LYS A 55 -7.24 12.11 -16.59
CA LYS A 55 -6.93 11.24 -17.73
C LYS A 55 -5.48 10.76 -17.75
N THR A 56 -4.78 10.77 -16.61
CA THR A 56 -3.39 10.32 -16.61
C THR A 56 -3.31 8.81 -16.89
N PRO A 57 -2.35 8.35 -17.71
CA PRO A 57 -2.29 6.94 -18.13
C PRO A 57 -2.17 5.96 -16.95
N LEU A 58 -1.47 6.35 -15.87
CA LEU A 58 -1.34 5.49 -14.70
C LEU A 58 -2.65 5.44 -13.90
N LEU A 59 -3.24 6.60 -13.61
CA LEU A 59 -4.47 6.68 -12.83
C LEU A 59 -5.60 5.91 -13.50
N LEU A 60 -5.76 6.01 -14.82
CA LEU A 60 -6.77 5.25 -15.56
C LEU A 60 -6.60 3.73 -15.39
N LYS A 61 -5.36 3.23 -15.44
CA LYS A 61 -5.09 1.79 -15.25
C LYS A 61 -5.38 1.35 -13.81
N ILE A 62 -5.04 2.17 -12.82
CA ILE A 62 -5.37 1.89 -11.42
C ILE A 62 -6.87 1.98 -11.20
N GLN A 63 -7.55 3.01 -11.71
CA GLN A 63 -8.98 3.21 -11.64
C GLN A 63 -9.75 2.01 -12.22
N GLN A 64 -9.35 1.53 -13.40
CA GLN A 64 -9.90 0.32 -14.00
C GLN A 64 -9.69 -0.91 -13.12
N LEU A 65 -8.49 -1.08 -12.56
CA LEU A 65 -8.21 -2.21 -11.68
C LEU A 65 -9.03 -2.15 -10.39
N LEU A 66 -9.09 -0.99 -9.71
CA LEU A 66 -9.89 -0.78 -8.50
C LEU A 66 -11.37 -1.06 -8.75
N ALA A 67 -11.91 -0.56 -9.88
CA ALA A 67 -13.29 -0.76 -10.27
C ALA A 67 -13.61 -2.26 -10.45
N LEU A 68 -12.71 -3.02 -11.08
CA LEU A 68 -12.86 -4.47 -11.22
C LEU A 68 -12.68 -5.19 -9.89
N MET A 69 -11.74 -4.79 -9.04
CA MET A 69 -11.52 -5.43 -7.73
C MET A 69 -12.74 -5.28 -6.80
N LEU A 70 -13.50 -4.19 -6.94
CA LEU A 70 -14.70 -3.93 -6.14
C LEU A 70 -15.98 -4.56 -6.72
N HIS A 71 -16.13 -4.63 -8.05
CA HIS A 71 -17.40 -4.96 -8.70
C HIS A 71 -17.35 -6.08 -9.74
N SER A 72 -16.18 -6.64 -10.04
CA SER A 72 -16.09 -7.78 -10.95
C SER A 72 -16.68 -9.04 -10.30
N THR A 73 -17.29 -9.89 -11.12
CA THR A 73 -17.75 -11.22 -10.71
C THR A 73 -16.66 -12.29 -10.81
N ARG A 74 -15.49 -11.93 -11.36
CA ARG A 74 -14.32 -12.82 -11.44
C ARG A 74 -13.78 -13.09 -10.03
N PRO A 75 -13.37 -14.33 -9.72
CA PRO A 75 -12.73 -14.64 -8.45
C PRO A 75 -11.33 -14.02 -8.32
N GLU A 76 -10.63 -13.83 -9.45
CA GLU A 76 -9.28 -13.28 -9.51
C GLU A 76 -9.08 -12.42 -10.77
N LEU A 77 -8.19 -11.42 -10.67
CA LEU A 77 -7.81 -10.55 -11.76
C LEU A 77 -6.32 -10.61 -12.04
N THR A 78 -5.94 -10.39 -13.29
CA THR A 78 -4.54 -10.36 -13.72
C THR A 78 -4.06 -8.91 -13.90
N PRO A 79 -3.28 -8.34 -12.95
CA PRO A 79 -2.91 -6.91 -12.96
C PRO A 79 -1.74 -6.57 -13.90
N ARG A 80 -1.67 -7.15 -15.11
CA ARG A 80 -0.54 -6.93 -16.05
C ARG A 80 -0.36 -5.48 -16.47
N ALA A 81 -1.46 -4.79 -16.78
CA ALA A 81 -1.42 -3.40 -17.24
C ALA A 81 -0.89 -2.45 -16.16
N VAL A 82 -1.30 -2.68 -14.90
CA VAL A 82 -0.85 -1.93 -13.74
C VAL A 82 0.61 -2.25 -13.45
N LEU A 83 1.00 -3.53 -13.38
CA LEU A 83 2.39 -3.94 -13.16
C LEU A 83 3.38 -3.27 -14.13
N HIS A 84 3.02 -3.17 -15.41
CA HIS A 84 3.89 -2.51 -16.39
C HIS A 84 3.93 -0.98 -16.20
N ALA A 85 2.85 -0.38 -15.69
CA ALA A 85 2.76 1.07 -15.52
C ALA A 85 3.37 1.59 -14.20
N THR A 86 3.39 0.76 -13.16
CA THR A 86 3.79 1.14 -11.79
C THR A 86 5.18 0.64 -11.40
N ARG A 87 5.88 -0.06 -12.29
CA ARG A 87 7.18 -0.65 -11.97
C ARG A 87 8.24 0.43 -11.70
N PRO A 88 8.82 0.48 -10.48
CA PRO A 88 9.90 1.39 -10.17
C PRO A 88 11.15 1.17 -11.05
N PRO A 89 11.91 2.24 -11.38
CA PRO A 89 13.22 2.10 -12.00
C PRO A 89 14.13 1.23 -11.10
N GLY A 90 14.65 0.12 -11.64
CA GLY A 90 15.49 -0.83 -10.90
C GLY A 90 14.80 -2.14 -10.52
N PHE A 91 13.47 -2.20 -10.56
CA PHE A 91 12.73 -3.44 -10.30
C PHE A 91 12.81 -4.36 -11.52
N LEU A 92 13.52 -5.48 -11.38
CA LEU A 92 13.68 -6.44 -12.46
C LEU A 92 12.46 -7.38 -12.55
N PRO A 93 11.92 -7.67 -13.75
CA PRO A 93 10.83 -8.61 -13.92
C PRO A 93 11.18 -10.00 -13.38
N GLY A 94 10.27 -10.61 -12.62
CA GLY A 94 10.46 -11.95 -12.06
C GLY A 94 11.27 -12.00 -10.77
N TYR A 95 11.83 -10.89 -10.30
CA TYR A 95 12.53 -10.81 -9.01
C TYR A 95 11.58 -10.43 -7.88
N GLN A 96 11.89 -10.88 -6.66
CA GLN A 96 11.22 -10.41 -5.45
C GLN A 96 11.66 -8.98 -5.15
N GLN A 97 10.74 -8.17 -4.62
CA GLN A 97 10.93 -6.74 -4.42
C GLN A 97 10.31 -6.31 -3.09
N ASP A 98 10.74 -5.15 -2.59
CA ASP A 98 10.22 -4.58 -1.36
C ASP A 98 8.85 -3.88 -1.59
N SER A 99 7.86 -4.23 -0.76
CA SER A 99 6.51 -3.67 -0.89
C SER A 99 6.40 -2.21 -0.42
N SER A 100 7.24 -1.75 0.50
CA SER A 100 7.24 -0.35 0.95
C SER A 100 7.86 0.55 -0.10
N GLU A 101 8.93 0.11 -0.77
CA GLU A 101 9.55 0.83 -1.89
C GLU A 101 8.58 0.94 -3.06
N PHE A 102 7.86 -0.15 -3.38
CA PHE A 102 6.80 -0.12 -4.38
C PHE A 102 5.67 0.86 -4.01
N LEU A 103 5.19 0.84 -2.76
CA LEU A 103 4.15 1.75 -2.27
C LEU A 103 4.58 3.22 -2.38
N GLY A 104 5.79 3.54 -1.91
CA GLY A 104 6.35 4.88 -1.99
C GLY A 104 6.45 5.37 -3.43
N HIS A 105 7.01 4.55 -4.33
CA HIS A 105 7.10 4.89 -5.75
C HIS A 105 5.73 5.08 -6.41
N LEU A 106 4.75 4.23 -6.08
CA LEU A 106 3.40 4.33 -6.61
C LEU A 106 2.72 5.65 -6.21
N LEU A 107 2.77 6.00 -4.92
CA LEU A 107 2.16 7.22 -4.39
C LEU A 107 2.86 8.47 -4.94
N GLU A 108 4.19 8.47 -5.04
CA GLU A 108 4.95 9.56 -5.65
C GLU A 108 4.60 9.74 -7.13
N THR A 109 4.55 8.64 -7.90
CA THR A 109 4.24 8.71 -9.33
C THR A 109 2.82 9.22 -9.58
N LEU A 110 1.85 8.81 -8.75
CA LEU A 110 0.48 9.32 -8.83
C LEU A 110 0.42 10.81 -8.51
N HIS A 111 1.08 11.24 -7.43
CA HIS A 111 1.17 12.63 -7.03
C HIS A 111 1.76 13.50 -8.14
N GLU A 112 2.90 13.08 -8.70
CA GLU A 112 3.62 13.83 -9.72
C GLU A 112 2.85 13.90 -11.05
N GLN A 113 2.20 12.82 -11.48
CA GLN A 113 1.38 12.83 -12.69
C GLN A 113 0.16 13.74 -12.56
N GLU A 114 -0.48 13.77 -11.39
CA GLU A 114 -1.61 14.68 -11.12
C GLU A 114 -1.13 16.14 -11.14
N ARG A 115 -0.02 16.43 -10.45
CA ARG A 115 0.60 17.76 -10.42
C ARG A 115 0.97 18.26 -11.83
N GLN A 116 1.60 17.41 -12.64
CA GLN A 116 1.94 17.74 -14.02
C GLN A 116 0.70 17.99 -14.89
N SER A 117 -0.37 17.23 -14.66
CA SER A 117 -1.63 17.39 -15.40
C SER A 117 -2.32 18.70 -15.06
N SER A 118 -2.35 19.08 -13.77
CA SER A 118 -2.84 20.39 -13.33
C SER A 118 -2.03 21.54 -13.95
N VAL A 119 -0.70 21.42 -13.98
CA VAL A 119 0.18 22.44 -14.58
C VAL A 119 -0.04 22.54 -16.09
N LYS A 120 -0.20 21.42 -16.80
CA LYS A 120 -0.49 21.41 -18.25
C LYS A 120 -1.85 22.03 -18.56
N ALA A 121 -2.88 21.72 -17.78
CA ALA A 121 -4.21 22.31 -17.93
C ALA A 121 -4.21 23.83 -17.75
N LEU A 122 -3.37 24.35 -16.84
CA LEU A 122 -3.20 25.80 -16.64
C LEU A 122 -2.41 26.49 -17.75
N LYS A 123 -1.59 25.75 -18.51
CA LYS A 123 -0.76 26.33 -19.58
C LYS A 123 -1.43 26.40 -20.95
N GLY A 124 -2.56 25.70 -21.16
CA GLY A 124 -3.37 25.79 -22.38
C GLY A 124 -2.67 25.29 -23.66
N GLU A 125 -3.45 24.70 -24.56
CA GLU A 125 -3.02 24.36 -25.92
C GLU A 125 -2.74 25.65 -26.71
N GLY A 126 -1.49 26.10 -26.71
CA GLY A 126 -0.95 27.05 -27.68
C GLY A 126 0.06 26.31 -28.55
N ASP A 127 -0.36 25.94 -29.75
CA ASP A 127 0.53 25.39 -30.77
C ASP A 127 1.36 26.53 -31.39
N GLU A 128 2.59 26.16 -31.75
CA GLU A 128 3.59 26.88 -32.57
C GLU A 128 4.50 27.95 -31.92
N ASP A 129 5.78 27.53 -31.80
CA ASP A 129 7.01 28.24 -32.17
C ASP A 129 7.30 29.63 -31.57
N VAL A 130 7.90 29.63 -30.37
CA VAL A 130 8.99 30.56 -30.07
C VAL A 130 10.08 29.84 -29.28
N ALA A 131 11.22 29.60 -29.94
CA ALA A 131 12.47 29.24 -29.28
C ALA A 131 12.82 30.32 -28.24
N MET A 132 12.80 29.97 -26.95
CA MET A 132 13.25 30.87 -25.89
C MET A 132 14.03 30.12 -24.79
N SER A 133 15.32 30.43 -24.78
CA SER A 133 16.44 30.13 -23.86
C SER A 133 16.20 29.29 -22.59
N GLU A 134 17.14 28.37 -22.35
CA GLU A 134 17.37 27.53 -21.16
C GLU A 134 17.41 28.28 -19.81
N ALA A 135 17.49 29.62 -19.80
CA ALA A 135 17.49 30.44 -18.58
C ALA A 135 16.15 30.48 -17.83
N ALA A 136 15.00 30.28 -18.52
CA ALA A 136 13.69 30.28 -17.88
C ALA A 136 13.34 28.96 -17.17
N ALA A 137 13.95 27.85 -17.56
CA ALA A 137 13.74 26.54 -16.92
C ALA A 137 14.39 26.46 -15.53
N ALA A 138 15.52 27.14 -15.34
CA ALA A 138 16.22 27.21 -14.05
C ALA A 138 15.49 28.10 -13.01
N ALA A 139 14.75 29.13 -13.46
CA ALA A 139 14.04 30.05 -12.57
C ALA A 139 12.76 29.45 -11.94
N VAL A 140 12.25 28.33 -12.47
CA VAL A 140 11.10 27.61 -11.87
C VAL A 140 11.54 26.70 -10.70
N ALA A 141 12.85 26.45 -10.55
CA ALA A 141 13.38 25.59 -9.48
C ALA A 141 13.63 26.34 -8.15
N VAL A 142 13.53 27.68 -8.11
CA VAL A 142 13.83 28.47 -6.91
C VAL A 142 12.82 29.61 -6.74
N CYS A 143 11.62 29.27 -6.26
CA CYS A 143 10.74 30.19 -5.51
C CYS A 143 9.53 29.42 -4.93
N PRO A 144 9.36 29.35 -3.60
CA PRO A 144 8.12 28.86 -2.99
C PRO A 144 7.12 30.01 -2.94
N GLN A 145 6.35 30.20 -4.01
CA GLN A 145 5.28 31.21 -4.03
C GLN A 145 3.94 30.55 -4.39
N LYS A 146 3.08 30.59 -3.37
CA LYS A 146 1.63 30.40 -3.34
C LYS A 146 0.96 30.53 -4.72
N SER A 147 0.54 29.41 -5.29
CA SER A 147 -0.37 29.36 -6.44
C SER A 147 -1.42 28.28 -6.17
N ASN A 148 -2.68 28.59 -6.49
CA ASN A 148 -3.93 27.85 -6.28
C ASN A 148 -3.85 26.43 -5.66
N ASN A 149 -4.57 26.25 -4.54
CA ASN A 149 -4.72 25.03 -3.74
C ASN A 149 -5.35 23.83 -4.49
N HIS A 150 -4.73 23.33 -5.56
CA HIS A 150 -5.04 21.98 -6.03
C HIS A 150 -4.10 21.00 -5.34
N THR A 151 -4.43 20.63 -4.11
CA THR A 151 -3.76 19.52 -3.43
C THR A 151 -4.10 18.23 -4.19
N SER A 152 -3.08 17.48 -4.58
CA SER A 152 -3.26 16.17 -5.22
C SER A 152 -4.11 15.24 -4.33
N LEU A 153 -4.83 14.31 -4.93
CA LEU A 153 -5.54 13.19 -4.28
C LEU A 153 -4.67 12.53 -3.20
N ILE A 154 -3.41 12.24 -3.54
CA ILE A 154 -2.46 11.59 -2.63
C ILE A 154 -2.18 12.44 -1.39
N GLN A 155 -1.95 13.75 -1.58
CA GLN A 155 -1.74 14.70 -0.48
C GLN A 155 -2.99 14.89 0.40
N LYS A 156 -4.20 14.80 -0.19
CA LYS A 156 -5.46 14.87 0.56
C LYS A 156 -5.68 13.62 1.41
N THR A 157 -5.37 12.45 0.85
CA THR A 157 -5.63 11.15 1.50
C THR A 157 -4.56 10.78 2.54
N PHE A 158 -3.28 10.89 2.18
CA PHE A 158 -2.15 10.39 2.99
C PHE A 158 -1.20 11.50 3.46
N GLY A 159 -1.38 12.75 3.01
CA GLY A 159 -0.42 13.82 3.25
C GLY A 159 -0.48 14.39 4.68
N GLY A 160 0.59 14.20 5.44
CA GLY A 160 0.85 14.83 6.73
C GLY A 160 1.93 15.91 6.66
N LYS A 161 2.13 16.63 7.77
CA LYS A 161 3.25 17.57 7.96
C LYS A 161 3.91 17.32 9.32
N LEU A 162 5.24 17.43 9.33
CA LEU A 162 6.06 17.37 10.52
C LEU A 162 6.97 18.60 10.62
N GLY A 163 7.33 18.97 11.84
CA GLY A 163 8.32 19.97 12.17
C GLY A 163 9.52 19.29 12.81
N ILE A 164 10.71 19.49 12.24
CA ILE A 164 11.97 18.98 12.79
C ILE A 164 12.66 20.15 13.48
N THR A 165 12.83 20.06 14.78
CA THR A 165 13.48 21.10 15.59
C THR A 165 14.87 20.64 16.02
N TYR A 166 15.87 21.50 15.80
CA TYR A 166 17.25 21.34 16.25
C TYR A 166 17.54 22.38 17.33
N GLU A 167 17.86 21.93 18.54
CA GLU A 167 18.22 22.77 19.67
C GLU A 167 19.69 22.64 20.02
N CYS A 168 20.43 23.75 20.00
CA CYS A 168 21.86 23.76 20.35
C CYS A 168 22.05 23.66 21.86
N MET A 169 22.77 22.64 22.34
CA MET A 169 23.06 22.53 23.77
C MET A 169 24.06 23.58 24.28
N ASN A 170 24.80 24.23 23.36
CA ASN A 170 25.81 25.23 23.72
C ASN A 170 25.28 26.67 23.75
N CYS A 171 24.33 27.03 22.87
CA CYS A 171 23.80 28.40 22.77
C CYS A 171 22.28 28.53 22.90
N GLY A 172 21.56 27.41 23.00
CA GLY A 172 20.09 27.38 23.14
C GLY A 172 19.30 27.80 21.89
N GLU A 173 19.96 28.04 20.76
CA GLU A 173 19.28 28.40 19.52
C GLU A 173 18.43 27.22 19.01
N LYS A 174 17.18 27.49 18.65
CA LYS A 174 16.25 26.51 18.08
C LYS A 174 16.01 26.82 16.61
N SER A 175 16.29 25.85 15.75
CA SER A 175 15.98 25.93 14.32
C SER A 175 14.93 24.87 13.98
N THR A 176 13.80 25.30 13.43
CA THR A 176 12.70 24.40 13.06
C THR A 176 12.51 24.43 11.55
N ASN A 177 12.54 23.26 10.92
CA ASN A 177 12.19 23.07 9.51
C ASN A 177 10.88 22.28 9.41
N SER A 178 10.03 22.58 8.44
CA SER A 178 8.81 21.84 8.18
C SER A 178 8.96 20.95 6.95
N ASP A 179 8.57 19.69 7.09
CA ASP A 179 8.56 18.71 6.01
C ASP A 179 7.16 18.08 5.86
N THR A 180 6.88 17.53 4.67
CA THR A 180 5.65 16.80 4.36
C THR A 180 5.95 15.31 4.28
N PHE A 181 5.05 14.47 4.77
CA PHE A 181 5.20 13.01 4.69
C PHE A 181 3.92 12.35 4.17
N ARG A 182 4.05 11.12 3.66
CA ARG A 182 2.94 10.28 3.21
C ARG A 182 2.86 8.95 3.96
N ASP A 183 4.02 8.46 4.37
CA ASP A 183 4.20 7.32 5.27
C ASP A 183 5.23 7.67 6.34
N ILE A 184 5.18 6.96 7.47
CA ILE A 184 6.18 7.05 8.54
C ILE A 184 6.88 5.71 8.66
N SER A 185 8.20 5.73 8.53
CA SER A 185 9.04 4.55 8.75
C SER A 185 9.49 4.45 10.20
N LEU A 186 8.96 3.48 10.93
CA LEU A 186 9.25 3.25 12.34
C LEU A 186 10.45 2.33 12.50
N SER A 187 11.44 2.78 13.28
CA SER A 187 12.66 2.03 13.59
C SER A 187 12.59 1.46 14.99
N PHE A 188 13.22 0.30 15.20
CA PHE A 188 13.31 -0.30 16.52
C PHE A 188 14.45 0.35 17.32
N PRO A 189 14.25 0.65 18.61
CA PRO A 189 15.31 1.18 19.47
C PRO A 189 16.54 0.25 19.53
N ASP A 190 17.75 0.83 19.56
CA ASP A 190 19.01 0.09 19.59
C ASP A 190 19.41 -0.42 20.99
N GLU A 191 18.70 -0.03 22.05
CA GLU A 191 19.08 -0.35 23.42
C GLU A 191 19.04 -1.86 23.72
N LYS A 192 20.15 -2.34 24.30
CA LYS A 192 20.48 -3.74 24.61
C LYS A 192 19.65 -4.34 25.75
N THR A 193 18.36 -4.08 25.85
CA THR A 193 17.49 -4.73 26.85
C THR A 193 16.83 -5.97 26.27
N GLU A 194 17.64 -7.01 26.16
CA GLU A 194 17.24 -8.41 26.02
C GLU A 194 16.32 -8.80 24.84
N LEU A 195 16.44 -10.04 24.40
CA LEU A 195 15.75 -10.63 23.24
C LEU A 195 14.23 -10.83 23.47
N THR A 196 13.63 -10.11 24.42
CA THR A 196 12.27 -10.33 24.96
C THR A 196 11.43 -9.06 25.09
N GLN A 197 11.89 -7.92 24.58
CA GLN A 197 11.06 -6.72 24.58
C GLN A 197 10.06 -6.79 23.43
N ASN A 198 8.78 -6.99 23.78
CA ASN A 198 7.67 -6.83 22.85
C ASN A 198 7.41 -5.33 22.70
N TYR A 199 7.27 -4.86 21.47
CA TYR A 199 6.95 -3.45 21.18
C TYR A 199 5.50 -3.35 20.74
N SER A 200 4.79 -2.30 21.12
CA SER A 200 3.55 -1.91 20.45
C SER A 200 3.84 -0.95 19.30
N VAL A 201 2.88 -0.78 18.39
CA VAL A 201 3.00 0.23 17.32
C VAL A 201 3.00 1.63 17.94
N GLN A 202 2.24 1.85 19.01
CA GLN A 202 2.26 3.08 19.78
C GLN A 202 3.66 3.38 20.36
N ASP A 203 4.34 2.38 20.94
CA ASP A 203 5.69 2.57 21.49
C ASP A 203 6.69 3.01 20.41
N LEU A 204 6.61 2.40 19.22
CA LEU A 204 7.48 2.74 18.09
C LEU A 204 7.17 4.12 17.53
N LEU A 205 5.90 4.51 17.53
CA LEU A 205 5.46 5.84 17.11
C LEU A 205 5.88 6.93 18.11
N ASP A 206 5.76 6.66 19.40
CA ASP A 206 6.24 7.55 20.46
C ASP A 206 7.77 7.68 20.43
N TYR A 207 8.48 6.58 20.13
CA TYR A 207 9.93 6.60 19.90
C TYR A 207 10.31 7.45 18.68
N TYR A 208 9.55 7.38 17.59
CA TYR A 208 9.78 8.22 16.41
C TYR A 208 9.68 9.72 16.70
N CYS A 209 8.76 10.13 17.58
CA CYS A 209 8.59 11.52 18.01
C CYS A 209 9.48 11.90 19.21
N SER A 210 10.25 10.95 19.76
CA SER A 210 11.14 11.22 20.90
C SER A 210 12.34 12.06 20.49
N SER A 211 12.92 12.80 21.44
CA SER A 211 14.09 13.62 21.16
C SER A 211 15.36 12.75 21.08
N GLU A 212 16.14 12.98 20.04
CA GLU A 212 17.42 12.33 19.78
C GLU A 212 18.56 13.28 20.12
N LYS A 213 19.61 12.76 20.77
CA LYS A 213 20.83 13.53 21.04
C LYS A 213 21.80 13.41 19.87
N LEU A 214 22.25 14.55 19.39
CA LEU A 214 23.28 14.67 18.36
C LEU A 214 24.60 14.98 19.05
N ASP A 215 25.41 13.95 19.32
CA ASP A 215 26.70 14.07 20.00
C ASP A 215 27.82 13.28 19.30
N GLY A 216 29.07 13.51 19.71
CA GLY A 216 30.24 12.80 19.21
C GLY A 216 30.43 12.91 17.69
N ALA A 217 30.35 11.78 16.99
CA ALA A 217 30.47 11.75 15.53
C ALA A 217 29.25 12.31 14.78
N ASN A 218 28.11 12.45 15.47
CA ASN A 218 26.83 12.92 14.92
C ASN A 218 26.54 14.39 15.28
N GLN A 219 27.55 15.15 15.70
CA GLN A 219 27.40 16.58 15.97
C GLN A 219 26.90 17.34 14.74
N TYR A 220 26.06 18.34 14.97
CA TYR A 220 25.51 19.18 13.91
C TYR A 220 26.20 20.54 13.87
N PHE A 221 26.20 21.17 12.70
CA PHE A 221 26.78 22.50 12.54
C PHE A 221 25.78 23.57 13.00
N CYS A 222 26.14 24.31 14.06
CA CYS A 222 25.31 25.41 14.55
C CYS A 222 25.71 26.72 13.87
N GLU A 223 24.78 27.37 13.15
CA GLU A 223 25.04 28.63 12.44
C GLU A 223 25.44 29.80 13.36
N LYS A 224 24.88 29.84 14.57
CA LYS A 224 25.18 30.87 15.57
C LYS A 224 26.55 30.67 16.22
N CYS A 225 26.93 29.43 16.51
CA CYS A 225 28.23 29.10 17.08
C CYS A 225 29.34 28.95 16.02
N LYS A 226 28.97 28.81 14.74
CA LYS A 226 29.86 28.55 13.60
C LYS A 226 30.82 27.37 13.80
N ARG A 227 30.38 26.34 14.54
CA ARG A 227 31.14 25.12 14.83
C ARG A 227 30.20 23.93 14.97
N LEU A 228 30.77 22.73 14.94
CA LEU A 228 30.07 21.50 15.34
C LEU A 228 29.77 21.55 16.84
N CYS A 229 28.51 21.32 17.18
CA CYS A 229 28.01 21.38 18.55
C CYS A 229 27.15 20.15 18.84
N ASP A 230 27.10 19.79 20.11
CA ASP A 230 26.08 18.87 20.60
C ASP A 230 24.71 19.54 20.52
N GLY A 231 23.71 18.76 20.13
CA GLY A 231 22.35 19.24 19.93
C GLY A 231 21.29 18.21 20.29
N VAL A 232 20.05 18.67 20.32
CA VAL A 232 18.88 17.81 20.45
C VAL A 232 18.03 17.99 19.20
N ARG A 233 17.66 16.87 18.56
CA ARG A 233 16.74 16.83 17.42
C ARG A 233 15.40 16.26 17.90
N SER A 234 14.31 16.97 17.65
CA SER A 234 12.95 16.47 17.89
C SER A 234 12.09 16.53 16.63
N ILE A 235 11.12 15.63 16.53
CA ILE A 235 10.14 15.59 15.45
C ILE A 235 8.76 15.76 16.08
N ASP A 236 8.06 16.79 15.64
CA ASP A 236 6.69 17.10 16.08
C ASP A 236 5.76 17.03 14.87
N ILE A 237 4.59 16.42 15.02
CA ILE A 237 3.63 16.34 13.92
C ILE A 237 2.76 17.59 13.96
N THR A 238 2.79 18.39 12.90
CA THR A 238 2.04 19.65 12.82
C THR A 238 0.73 19.50 12.08
N LYS A 239 0.64 18.51 11.18
CA LYS A 239 -0.61 18.14 10.50
C LYS A 239 -0.74 16.63 10.39
N ALA A 240 -1.82 16.10 10.94
CA ALA A 240 -2.22 14.70 10.81
C ALA A 240 -2.76 14.37 9.41
N PRO A 241 -2.36 13.25 8.78
CA PRO A 241 -2.99 12.75 7.56
C PRO A 241 -4.36 12.10 7.86
N HIS A 242 -5.26 12.01 6.87
CA HIS A 242 -6.52 11.28 7.08
C HIS A 242 -6.32 9.76 7.20
N ASN A 243 -5.44 9.22 6.35
CA ASN A 243 -5.00 7.85 6.39
C ASN A 243 -3.50 7.82 6.72
N LEU A 244 -3.15 7.15 7.81
CA LEU A 244 -1.79 7.02 8.27
C LEU A 244 -1.21 5.68 7.82
N ILE A 245 -0.09 5.74 7.09
CA ILE A 245 0.68 4.56 6.67
C ILE A 245 1.92 4.47 7.56
N LEU A 246 2.10 3.34 8.22
CA LEU A 246 3.26 3.05 9.06
C LEU A 246 4.03 1.86 8.49
N THR A 247 5.32 2.06 8.19
CA THR A 247 6.22 1.00 7.73
C THR A 247 7.13 0.59 8.88
N LEU A 248 7.08 -0.68 9.28
CA LEU A 248 7.92 -1.22 10.35
C LEU A 248 9.25 -1.70 9.76
N LYS A 249 10.36 -1.06 10.12
CA LYS A 249 11.71 -1.42 9.67
C LYS A 249 12.24 -2.64 10.42
N HIS A 250 11.67 -3.80 10.14
CA HIS A 250 12.06 -5.11 10.68
C HIS A 250 13.45 -5.58 10.23
N PHE A 251 14.33 -4.68 9.82
CA PHE A 251 15.53 -5.02 9.09
C PHE A 251 16.69 -4.18 9.58
N LYS A 252 17.71 -4.86 10.07
CA LYS A 252 18.92 -4.24 10.61
C LYS A 252 20.14 -4.75 9.86
N TYR A 253 21.06 -3.84 9.58
CA TYR A 253 22.40 -4.21 9.12
C TYR A 253 23.26 -4.49 10.34
N ASP A 254 23.70 -5.74 10.50
CA ASP A 254 24.67 -6.10 11.53
C ASP A 254 26.07 -5.74 11.01
N GLN A 255 26.59 -4.61 11.48
CA GLN A 255 27.90 -4.11 11.09
C GLN A 255 29.04 -5.05 11.48
N LYS A 256 28.89 -5.87 12.53
CA LYS A 256 29.94 -6.77 13.00
C LYS A 256 30.14 -7.94 12.04
N TYR A 257 29.04 -8.51 11.55
CA TYR A 257 29.08 -9.65 10.64
C TYR A 257 28.92 -9.24 9.16
N HIS A 258 28.71 -7.95 8.88
CA HIS A 258 28.39 -7.41 7.56
C HIS A 258 27.19 -8.11 6.89
N VAL A 259 26.26 -8.61 7.70
CA VAL A 259 25.04 -9.29 7.23
C VAL A 259 23.81 -8.47 7.55
N ARG A 260 22.81 -8.59 6.70
CA ARG A 260 21.48 -8.06 6.93
C ARG A 260 20.66 -9.08 7.70
N ALA A 261 20.01 -8.68 8.78
CA ALA A 261 19.18 -9.53 9.61
C ALA A 261 17.75 -9.00 9.69
N LYS A 262 16.77 -9.91 9.60
CA LYS A 262 15.36 -9.61 9.88
C LYS A 262 15.13 -9.68 11.39
N LEU A 263 14.65 -8.58 11.96
CA LEU A 263 14.23 -8.43 13.33
C LEU A 263 12.87 -9.13 13.54
N MET A 264 12.91 -10.25 14.24
CA MET A 264 11.73 -11.07 14.54
C MET A 264 11.05 -10.67 15.86
N HIS A 265 11.16 -9.41 16.27
CA HIS A 265 10.46 -8.92 17.46
C HIS A 265 8.96 -9.12 17.29
N LYS A 266 8.31 -9.62 18.35
CA LYS A 266 6.84 -9.62 18.39
C LYS A 266 6.39 -8.18 18.58
N VAL A 267 5.74 -7.64 17.56
CA VAL A 267 5.14 -6.31 17.60
C VAL A 267 3.65 -6.47 17.81
N PHE A 268 3.09 -5.84 18.84
CA PHE A 268 1.66 -5.74 19.01
C PHE A 268 1.10 -4.71 18.04
N HIS A 269 0.27 -5.15 17.11
CA HIS A 269 -0.42 -4.28 16.16
C HIS A 269 -1.61 -3.66 16.89
N ASP A 270 -1.46 -2.46 17.43
CA ASP A 270 -2.56 -1.84 18.18
C ASP A 270 -3.74 -1.58 17.24
N GLU A 271 -4.95 -2.00 17.64
CA GLU A 271 -6.17 -1.72 16.87
C GLU A 271 -6.42 -0.21 16.77
N SER A 272 -5.97 0.55 17.77
CA SER A 272 -6.01 2.00 17.76
C SER A 272 -4.69 2.60 18.22
N VAL A 273 -4.23 3.62 17.48
CA VAL A 273 -3.02 4.41 17.80
C VAL A 273 -3.37 5.89 17.90
N ALA A 274 -2.59 6.62 18.69
CA ALA A 274 -2.77 8.03 18.95
C ALA A 274 -1.58 8.85 18.43
N LEU A 275 -1.89 9.89 17.66
CA LEU A 275 -0.93 10.84 17.12
C LEU A 275 -1.10 12.18 17.85
N LYS A 276 -0.01 12.69 18.43
CA LYS A 276 0.01 14.02 19.05
C LYS A 276 0.30 15.06 17.97
N VAL A 277 -0.62 16.00 17.77
CA VAL A 277 -0.50 17.06 16.78
C VAL A 277 -0.28 18.40 17.48
N PHE A 278 0.81 19.06 17.14
CA PHE A 278 1.22 20.35 17.68
C PHE A 278 0.84 21.46 16.69
N THR A 279 -0.10 22.31 17.05
CA THR A 279 -0.48 23.49 16.25
C THR A 279 0.43 24.67 16.59
N ASP A 280 0.68 25.53 15.60
CA ASP A 280 1.55 26.72 15.75
C ASP A 280 0.99 27.78 16.74
N ASP A 281 -0.22 27.58 17.26
CA ASP A 281 -0.92 28.51 18.14
C ASP A 281 -0.48 28.41 19.61
N GLY A 282 0.83 28.37 19.87
CA GLY A 282 1.60 28.77 21.06
C GLY A 282 1.16 28.45 22.51
N TYR A 283 -0.06 27.96 22.79
CA TYR A 283 -0.68 27.92 24.11
C TYR A 283 -1.66 26.76 24.34
N GLN A 284 -1.89 25.89 23.35
CA GLN A 284 -2.79 24.73 23.52
C GLN A 284 -2.01 23.43 23.70
N GLN A 285 -2.56 22.54 24.54
CA GLN A 285 -2.09 21.15 24.64
C GLN A 285 -2.16 20.48 23.27
N PRO A 286 -1.23 19.55 22.94
CA PRO A 286 -1.25 18.87 21.67
C PRO A 286 -2.59 18.16 21.46
N ALA A 287 -3.19 18.37 20.29
CA ALA A 287 -4.42 17.68 19.93
C ALA A 287 -4.09 16.19 19.71
N VAL A 288 -4.85 15.31 20.36
CA VAL A 288 -4.66 13.86 20.22
C VAL A 288 -5.62 13.36 19.14
N VAL A 289 -5.05 12.94 18.01
CA VAL A 289 -5.80 12.35 16.89
C VAL A 289 -5.69 10.83 16.98
N LYS A 290 -6.84 10.16 17.08
CA LYS A 290 -6.90 8.70 17.12
C LYS A 290 -7.07 8.12 15.73
N TYR A 291 -6.43 6.97 15.51
CA TYR A 291 -6.59 6.19 14.31
C TYR A 291 -6.97 4.75 14.65
N ILE A 292 -7.61 4.07 13.69
CA ILE A 292 -8.06 2.68 13.78
C ILE A 292 -7.40 1.89 12.65
N LEU A 293 -6.82 0.74 12.99
CA LEU A 293 -6.21 -0.19 12.04
C LEU A 293 -7.30 -0.77 11.13
N TYR A 294 -7.07 -0.75 9.82
CA TYR A 294 -7.98 -1.38 8.85
C TYR A 294 -7.28 -2.26 7.82
N ALA A 295 -5.96 -2.12 7.63
CA ALA A 295 -5.21 -3.05 6.80
C ALA A 295 -3.77 -3.22 7.29
N ALA A 296 -3.22 -4.40 7.05
CA ALA A 296 -1.85 -4.77 7.38
C ALA A 296 -1.26 -5.66 6.28
N VAL A 297 -0.18 -5.20 5.65
CA VAL A 297 0.66 -6.01 4.78
C VAL A 297 1.65 -6.78 5.66
N VAL A 298 1.67 -8.10 5.49
CA VAL A 298 2.51 -9.02 6.25
C VAL A 298 3.57 -9.60 5.34
N HIS A 299 4.80 -9.67 5.85
CA HIS A 299 5.92 -10.32 5.19
C HIS A 299 6.21 -11.67 5.84
N SER A 300 5.98 -12.76 5.10
CA SER A 300 6.36 -14.11 5.48
C SER A 300 7.74 -14.45 4.93
N GLY A 301 8.72 -14.64 5.82
CA GLY A 301 10.07 -15.00 5.39
C GLY A 301 11.09 -14.74 6.48
N VAL A 302 12.19 -15.48 6.45
CA VAL A 302 13.31 -15.33 7.40
C VAL A 302 14.36 -14.33 6.92
N SER A 303 14.45 -14.13 5.61
CA SER A 303 15.37 -13.20 4.95
C SER A 303 14.70 -11.89 4.55
N MET A 304 15.49 -10.88 4.24
CA MET A 304 15.05 -9.67 3.54
C MET A 304 14.82 -9.93 2.05
N ASP A 305 15.80 -10.60 1.43
CA ASP A 305 15.87 -10.75 -0.02
C ASP A 305 14.95 -11.86 -0.54
N SER A 306 14.32 -12.60 0.38
CA SER A 306 13.29 -13.56 0.02
C SER A 306 12.18 -13.73 1.04
N GLY A 307 10.96 -13.81 0.51
CA GLY A 307 9.76 -14.10 1.27
C GLY A 307 8.50 -13.96 0.41
N HIS A 308 7.37 -13.83 1.08
CA HIS A 308 6.05 -13.72 0.48
C HIS A 308 5.21 -12.66 1.19
N TYR A 309 4.58 -11.78 0.42
CA TYR A 309 3.70 -10.74 0.95
C TYR A 309 2.24 -11.12 0.80
N TYR A 310 1.44 -10.82 1.82
CA TYR A 310 0.00 -10.97 1.81
C TYR A 310 -0.63 -9.90 2.72
N THR A 311 -1.93 -9.65 2.58
CA THR A 311 -2.60 -8.53 3.26
C THR A 311 -3.77 -9.01 4.09
N TYR A 312 -3.88 -8.53 5.31
CA TYR A 312 -5.13 -8.53 6.07
C TYR A 312 -5.79 -7.18 5.88
N ALA A 313 -7.08 -7.13 5.57
CA ALA A 313 -7.80 -5.88 5.55
C ALA A 313 -9.28 -6.06 5.94
N ALA A 314 -9.80 -5.05 6.61
CA ALA A 314 -11.19 -4.94 6.99
C ALA A 314 -11.98 -4.25 5.87
N ASP A 315 -13.11 -4.86 5.49
CA ASP A 315 -14.18 -4.14 4.82
C ASP A 315 -15.44 -4.20 5.67
N GLN A 316 -15.92 -3.01 6.05
CA GLN A 316 -17.02 -2.82 7.00
C GLN A 316 -16.69 -3.48 8.34
N SER A 317 -17.39 -4.57 8.68
CA SER A 317 -17.22 -5.34 9.92
C SER A 317 -16.51 -6.67 9.73
N CYS A 318 -16.07 -6.99 8.51
CA CYS A 318 -15.47 -8.28 8.16
C CYS A 318 -14.00 -8.12 7.79
N TRP A 319 -13.16 -8.98 8.35
CA TRP A 319 -11.75 -9.08 7.97
C TRP A 319 -11.55 -10.12 6.87
N TYR A 320 -10.63 -9.83 5.96
CA TYR A 320 -10.26 -10.69 4.86
C TYR A 320 -8.74 -10.81 4.78
N LYS A 321 -8.27 -12.01 4.48
CA LYS A 321 -6.88 -12.32 4.17
C LYS A 321 -6.74 -12.45 2.66
N PHE A 322 -6.07 -11.50 2.06
CA PHE A 322 -5.74 -11.43 0.64
C PHE A 322 -4.36 -12.05 0.41
N ASN A 323 -4.33 -13.23 -0.18
CA ASN A 323 -3.11 -13.94 -0.55
C ASN A 323 -3.10 -14.21 -2.05
N ASP A 324 -2.65 -13.23 -2.82
CA ASP A 324 -2.71 -13.23 -4.28
C ASP A 324 -4.13 -13.56 -4.79
N SER A 325 -4.27 -14.65 -5.52
CA SER A 325 -5.52 -15.18 -6.09
C SER A 325 -6.54 -15.63 -5.04
N PHE A 326 -6.08 -15.95 -3.82
CA PHE A 326 -6.89 -16.57 -2.79
C PHE A 326 -7.29 -15.53 -1.74
N VAL A 327 -8.58 -15.27 -1.62
CA VAL A 327 -9.11 -14.36 -0.60
C VAL A 327 -10.08 -15.08 0.32
N ASN A 328 -9.73 -15.16 1.60
CA ASN A 328 -10.52 -15.86 2.61
C ASN A 328 -10.98 -14.87 3.68
N LYS A 329 -12.17 -15.09 4.24
CA LYS A 329 -12.58 -14.39 5.48
C LYS A 329 -11.65 -14.82 6.62
N CYS A 330 -11.31 -13.87 7.48
CA CYS A 330 -10.48 -14.08 8.66
C CYS A 330 -11.00 -13.21 9.81
N SER A 331 -10.33 -13.25 10.95
CA SER A 331 -10.61 -12.34 12.07
C SER A 331 -9.42 -11.42 12.37
N VAL A 332 -9.63 -10.42 13.22
CA VAL A 332 -8.53 -9.53 13.65
C VAL A 332 -7.54 -10.30 14.54
N GLU A 333 -8.03 -11.31 15.27
CA GLU A 333 -7.20 -12.19 16.09
C GLU A 333 -6.20 -12.99 15.25
N ASP A 334 -6.53 -13.34 14.00
CA ASP A 334 -5.58 -13.99 13.07
C ASP A 334 -4.37 -13.09 12.76
N LEU A 335 -4.58 -11.76 12.73
CA LEU A 335 -3.53 -10.77 12.58
C LEU A 335 -2.73 -10.58 13.88
N HIS A 336 -3.38 -10.59 15.05
CA HIS A 336 -2.66 -10.49 16.33
C HIS A 336 -1.85 -11.74 16.69
N ASN A 337 -2.28 -12.91 16.19
CA ASN A 337 -1.65 -14.21 16.48
C ASN A 337 -0.68 -14.66 15.37
N LEU A 338 -0.09 -13.71 14.62
CA LEU A 338 0.94 -14.03 13.64
C LEU A 338 2.12 -14.76 14.30
N ALA A 339 2.33 -16.01 13.88
CA ALA A 339 3.48 -16.79 14.28
C ALA A 339 4.72 -16.45 13.42
N PRO A 340 5.95 -16.48 13.98
CA PRO A 340 7.17 -16.40 13.18
C PRO A 340 7.15 -17.46 12.07
N PRO A 341 7.63 -17.15 10.84
CA PRO A 341 8.40 -15.96 10.43
C PRO A 341 7.55 -14.80 9.88
N ASN A 342 6.23 -14.80 10.15
CA ASN A 342 5.33 -13.77 9.65
C ASN A 342 5.42 -12.52 10.52
N THR A 343 5.75 -11.40 9.90
CA THR A 343 5.84 -10.11 10.60
C THR A 343 4.99 -9.09 9.88
N PRO A 344 4.23 -8.25 10.61
CA PRO A 344 3.63 -7.06 10.00
C PRO A 344 4.75 -6.25 9.33
N TYR A 345 4.43 -5.56 8.25
CA TYR A 345 5.43 -4.77 7.55
C TYR A 345 4.91 -3.36 7.24
N ILE A 346 3.73 -3.26 6.64
CA ILE A 346 3.07 -1.98 6.37
C ILE A 346 1.70 -2.01 7.04
N LEU A 347 1.41 -1.02 7.89
CA LEU A 347 0.15 -0.90 8.61
C LEU A 347 -0.60 0.33 8.12
N PHE A 348 -1.90 0.17 7.89
CA PHE A 348 -2.79 1.21 7.40
C PHE A 348 -3.84 1.52 8.45
N TYR A 349 -3.84 2.78 8.86
CA TYR A 349 -4.66 3.33 9.92
C TYR A 349 -5.53 4.46 9.37
N ARG A 350 -6.80 4.53 9.77
CA ARG A 350 -7.73 5.60 9.38
C ARG A 350 -8.08 6.46 10.58
N MET A 351 -8.19 7.77 10.38
CA MET A 351 -8.60 8.69 11.44
C MET A 351 -10.01 8.32 11.93
N GLU A 352 -10.20 8.20 13.25
CA GLU A 352 -11.49 7.78 13.84
C GLU A 352 -12.57 8.86 13.66
N ASN A 353 -12.22 10.13 13.87
CA ASN A 353 -13.12 11.28 13.74
C ASN A 353 -12.43 12.35 12.87
N PRO A 354 -12.55 12.29 11.54
CA PRO A 354 -12.02 13.34 10.68
C PRO A 354 -12.74 14.66 10.98
N PRO A 355 -12.03 15.80 11.08
CA PRO A 355 -12.67 17.09 11.28
C PRO A 355 -13.63 17.39 10.12
N ASP A 356 -14.89 17.67 10.45
CA ASP A 356 -15.96 18.05 9.51
C ASP A 356 -15.49 19.23 8.63
N GLY A 357 -15.09 18.97 7.39
CA GLY A 357 -14.52 20.04 6.54
C GLY A 357 -14.16 19.70 5.10
N LEU A 358 -14.58 18.55 4.56
CA LEU A 358 -14.38 18.18 3.15
C LEU A 358 -15.66 17.73 2.43
N THR A 359 -16.83 17.94 3.04
CA THR A 359 -18.09 17.99 2.30
C THR A 359 -18.21 19.40 1.73
N ASP A 360 -17.76 19.62 0.49
CA ASP A 360 -18.17 20.78 -0.30
C ASP A 360 -19.69 20.68 -0.50
N VAL A 361 -20.45 21.27 0.43
CA VAL A 361 -21.89 21.50 0.27
C VAL A 361 -22.04 22.86 -0.38
N SER A 362 -21.99 22.87 -1.72
CA SER A 362 -22.63 23.94 -2.48
C SER A 362 -24.07 23.53 -2.77
N ASP A 363 -24.96 24.29 -2.14
CA ASP A 363 -26.34 24.59 -2.49
C ASP A 363 -27.47 23.67 -1.97
N GLY A 364 -28.51 24.34 -1.47
CA GLY A 364 -29.53 23.80 -0.60
C GLY A 364 -30.51 22.85 -1.28
N GLY A 365 -30.75 21.73 -0.62
CA GLY A 365 -31.83 20.80 -0.95
C GLY A 365 -31.78 19.59 -0.02
N ALA A 366 -32.83 19.38 0.76
CA ALA A 366 -32.92 18.25 1.68
C ALA A 366 -32.74 16.90 0.94
N SER A 367 -31.64 16.19 1.20
CA SER A 367 -31.50 14.75 0.93
C SER A 367 -30.31 14.14 1.65
N ASN A 368 -30.61 13.07 2.41
CA ASN A 368 -29.75 11.97 2.86
C ASN A 368 -28.26 12.27 3.10
N VAL A 369 -27.90 12.34 4.38
CA VAL A 369 -26.51 12.26 4.87
C VAL A 369 -25.91 10.93 4.42
N VAL A 370 -25.18 10.93 3.31
CA VAL A 370 -24.27 9.84 2.94
C VAL A 370 -23.05 9.98 3.83
N THR A 371 -22.88 9.06 4.78
CA THR A 371 -21.65 8.96 5.56
C THR A 371 -20.48 8.76 4.59
N GLY A 372 -19.45 9.60 4.66
CA GLY A 372 -18.30 9.63 3.74
C GLY A 372 -17.39 8.39 3.79
N ASP A 373 -17.90 7.28 4.31
CA ASP A 373 -17.18 6.07 4.71
C ASP A 373 -17.64 4.83 3.92
N ALA A 374 -18.51 5.01 2.92
CA ALA A 374 -18.98 3.96 2.01
C ALA A 374 -18.31 4.08 0.64
N LEU A 375 -17.83 2.93 0.12
CA LEU A 375 -17.37 2.83 -1.26
C LEU A 375 -18.57 3.00 -2.21
N PRO A 376 -18.39 3.67 -3.36
CA PRO A 376 -19.48 3.90 -4.30
C PRO A 376 -20.04 2.57 -4.83
N GLY A 377 -21.37 2.48 -4.92
CA GLY A 377 -22.04 1.37 -5.60
C GLY A 377 -21.75 1.38 -7.10
N LEU A 378 -22.00 0.25 -7.76
CA LEU A 378 -21.79 0.13 -9.22
C LEU A 378 -22.56 1.21 -9.98
N GLU A 379 -23.75 1.58 -9.51
CA GLU A 379 -24.65 2.57 -10.12
C GLU A 379 -24.12 4.00 -10.02
N GLU A 380 -23.36 4.31 -8.97
CA GLU A 380 -22.80 5.64 -8.68
C GLU A 380 -21.55 5.94 -9.50
N LEU A 381 -20.90 4.92 -10.07
CA LEU A 381 -19.68 5.07 -10.85
C LEU A 381 -19.91 5.84 -12.16
N PRO A 382 -18.86 6.50 -12.71
CA PRO A 382 -18.89 7.08 -14.06
C PRO A 382 -19.31 6.06 -15.13
N THR A 383 -20.05 6.50 -16.14
CA THR A 383 -20.63 5.64 -17.20
C THR A 383 -19.57 4.79 -17.90
N HIS A 384 -18.39 5.35 -18.18
CA HIS A 384 -17.31 4.62 -18.85
C HIS A 384 -16.77 3.45 -18.00
N LEU A 385 -16.71 3.59 -16.67
CA LEU A 385 -16.31 2.50 -15.77
C LEU A 385 -17.43 1.47 -15.63
N LYS A 386 -18.69 1.91 -15.55
CA LYS A 386 -19.85 1.00 -15.50
C LYS A 386 -19.89 0.09 -16.72
N GLU A 387 -19.77 0.67 -17.91
CA GLU A 387 -19.73 -0.10 -19.16
C GLU A 387 -18.53 -1.05 -19.22
N PHE A 388 -17.36 -0.61 -18.74
CA PHE A 388 -16.16 -1.43 -18.67
C PHE A 388 -16.35 -2.66 -17.76
N ILE A 389 -16.89 -2.47 -16.56
CA ILE A 389 -17.16 -3.56 -15.59
C ILE A 389 -18.23 -4.51 -16.13
N ILE A 390 -19.32 -3.98 -16.68
CA ILE A 390 -20.40 -4.81 -17.26
C ILE A 390 -19.84 -5.66 -18.40
N LYS A 391 -19.03 -5.07 -19.28
CA LYS A 391 -18.39 -5.80 -20.38
C LYS A 391 -17.46 -6.91 -19.88
N ASP A 392 -16.66 -6.65 -18.84
CA ASP A 392 -15.80 -7.67 -18.24
C ASP A 392 -16.62 -8.82 -17.63
N ASN A 393 -17.67 -8.50 -16.87
CA ASN A 393 -18.55 -9.50 -16.26
C ASN A 393 -19.28 -10.36 -17.29
N VAL A 394 -19.71 -9.78 -18.42
CA VAL A 394 -20.28 -10.52 -19.54
C VAL A 394 -19.24 -11.42 -20.20
N SER A 395 -18.03 -10.91 -20.47
CA SER A 395 -16.92 -11.71 -21.02
C SER A 395 -16.61 -12.90 -20.14
N TYR A 396 -16.52 -12.69 -18.82
CA TYR A 396 -16.27 -13.75 -17.87
C TYR A 396 -17.37 -14.81 -17.88
N TYR A 397 -18.62 -14.39 -17.94
CA TYR A 397 -19.75 -15.30 -18.01
C TYR A 397 -19.71 -16.18 -19.27
N ASP A 398 -19.33 -15.60 -20.42
CA ASP A 398 -19.15 -16.33 -21.67
C ASP A 398 -17.96 -17.30 -21.61
N GLU A 399 -16.84 -16.91 -20.99
CA GLU A 399 -15.68 -17.77 -20.73
C GLU A 399 -16.09 -19.00 -19.89
N VAL A 400 -16.80 -18.76 -18.77
CA VAL A 400 -17.29 -19.81 -17.87
C VAL A 400 -18.26 -20.76 -18.60
N LYS A 401 -19.15 -20.23 -19.45
CA LYS A 401 -20.05 -21.05 -20.28
C LYS A 401 -19.27 -21.92 -21.27
N LEU A 402 -18.28 -21.36 -21.95
CA LEU A 402 -17.46 -22.08 -22.91
C LEU A 402 -16.66 -23.20 -22.21
N GLU A 403 -16.12 -22.94 -21.03
CA GLU A 403 -15.45 -23.96 -20.22
C GLU A 403 -16.39 -25.08 -19.79
N ALA A 404 -17.60 -24.75 -19.35
CA ALA A 404 -18.61 -25.75 -19.01
C ALA A 404 -19.00 -26.62 -20.21
N GLN A 405 -19.10 -26.04 -21.41
CA GLN A 405 -19.34 -26.77 -22.65
C GLN A 405 -18.16 -27.69 -22.99
N LYS A 406 -16.91 -27.21 -22.90
CA LYS A 406 -15.70 -28.02 -23.12
C LYS A 406 -15.61 -29.20 -22.14
N ARG A 407 -15.97 -29.00 -20.87
CA ARG A 407 -16.01 -30.09 -19.88
C ARG A 407 -17.07 -31.14 -20.24
N LYS A 408 -18.25 -30.72 -20.69
CA LYS A 408 -19.30 -31.63 -21.16
C LYS A 408 -18.89 -32.39 -22.43
N SER A 409 -18.22 -31.74 -23.38
CA SER A 409 -17.72 -32.42 -24.58
C SER A 409 -16.60 -33.40 -24.27
N ASN A 410 -15.67 -33.07 -23.36
CA ASN A 410 -14.60 -33.97 -22.95
C ASN A 410 -15.13 -35.19 -22.16
N MET A 411 -16.19 -35.02 -21.36
CA MET A 411 -16.89 -36.15 -20.73
C MET A 411 -17.58 -37.04 -21.77
N ASN A 412 -18.17 -36.46 -22.82
CA ASN A 412 -18.77 -37.25 -23.91
C ASN A 412 -17.74 -37.98 -24.78
N VAL A 413 -16.54 -37.42 -24.98
CA VAL A 413 -15.43 -38.10 -25.68
C VAL A 413 -14.86 -39.25 -24.84
N SER A 414 -14.86 -39.13 -23.51
CA SER A 414 -14.42 -40.19 -22.59
C SER A 414 -15.39 -41.39 -22.53
N ILE A 415 -16.62 -41.25 -23.03
CA ILE A 415 -17.65 -42.31 -23.06
C ILE A 415 -17.57 -43.15 -24.36
N VAL A 416 -16.78 -42.72 -25.36
CA VAL A 416 -16.65 -43.43 -26.64
C VAL A 416 -15.20 -43.80 -26.89
N PHE A 417 -14.61 -44.70 -26.09
CA PHE A 417 -13.59 -45.66 -26.53
C PHE A 417 -13.31 -46.75 -25.45
N SER A 418 -13.76 -47.96 -25.79
CA SER A 418 -13.22 -49.30 -25.47
C SER A 418 -13.49 -50.02 -24.13
N PRO A 419 -13.59 -51.37 -24.19
CA PRO A 419 -14.18 -52.20 -23.16
C PRO A 419 -13.18 -52.69 -22.12
N LYS A 420 -13.74 -53.02 -20.95
CA LYS A 420 -13.14 -53.68 -19.78
C LYS A 420 -11.96 -54.62 -20.11
N ASN A 421 -10.82 -54.35 -19.48
CA ASN A 421 -9.94 -55.40 -18.97
C ASN A 421 -9.51 -55.04 -17.54
N GLN A 422 -9.97 -55.86 -16.59
CA GLN A 422 -9.48 -55.92 -15.21
C GLN A 422 -8.02 -56.41 -15.21
N ARG A 423 -7.17 -55.77 -14.39
CA ARG A 423 -6.21 -56.42 -13.49
C ARG A 423 -5.45 -55.38 -12.64
N ASP A 424 -5.60 -55.56 -11.33
CA ASP A 424 -4.74 -55.34 -10.17
C ASP A 424 -3.60 -54.30 -10.12
N SER A 425 -3.51 -53.75 -8.91
CA SER A 425 -2.31 -53.38 -8.12
C SER A 425 -2.00 -51.89 -7.96
N ASP A 426 -2.18 -51.46 -6.71
CA ASP A 426 -1.42 -50.47 -5.92
C ASP A 426 -0.62 -49.39 -6.66
N ASP A 427 -0.96 -48.11 -6.42
CA ASP A 427 0.04 -47.08 -6.11
C ASP A 427 -0.60 -45.77 -5.59
N GLU A 428 0.07 -45.21 -4.59
CA GLU A 428 -0.25 -44.06 -3.74
C GLU A 428 -0.46 -42.71 -4.48
N PRO A 429 -1.09 -41.70 -3.83
CA PRO A 429 -1.18 -40.34 -4.38
C PRO A 429 0.20 -39.65 -4.47
N PRO A 430 0.45 -38.81 -5.49
CA PRO A 430 1.76 -38.19 -5.69
C PRO A 430 2.07 -37.11 -4.63
N PRO A 431 3.35 -36.93 -4.26
CA PRO A 431 3.76 -36.05 -3.17
C PRO A 431 3.78 -34.56 -3.57
N ASN A 432 3.44 -33.72 -2.59
CA ASN A 432 3.75 -32.29 -2.54
C ASN A 432 5.28 -32.10 -2.51
N ASN A 433 5.86 -31.39 -3.49
CA ASN A 433 7.19 -30.81 -3.31
C ASN A 433 7.43 -29.59 -4.22
N CYS A 434 7.32 -28.39 -3.67
CA CYS A 434 8.01 -27.20 -4.15
C CYS A 434 9.11 -26.90 -3.13
N GLY A 435 10.29 -27.47 -3.35
CA GLY A 435 11.46 -27.32 -2.49
C GLY A 435 12.75 -27.36 -3.30
N GLY A 436 13.46 -26.24 -3.31
CA GLY A 436 14.93 -26.14 -3.35
C GLY A 436 15.69 -26.71 -4.55
N ASN A 437 16.17 -25.82 -5.42
CA ASN A 437 17.40 -26.08 -6.17
C ASN A 437 18.57 -25.40 -5.45
N ALA A 438 19.21 -26.15 -4.56
CA ALA A 438 20.63 -25.98 -4.24
C ALA A 438 21.42 -26.75 -5.31
N ILE A 439 22.24 -26.06 -6.09
CA ILE A 439 23.33 -26.70 -6.83
C ILE A 439 24.64 -26.08 -6.37
N ASN A 440 25.47 -26.97 -5.83
CA ASN A 440 26.83 -26.77 -5.35
C ASN A 440 27.75 -26.11 -6.38
N SER A 441 28.51 -25.15 -5.86
CA SER A 441 29.97 -25.04 -5.96
C SER A 441 30.68 -25.93 -6.98
N TYR A 442 31.19 -25.30 -8.04
CA TYR A 442 32.46 -25.72 -8.64
C TYR A 442 33.43 -24.53 -8.66
N ASN A 443 34.57 -24.77 -8.02
CA ASN A 443 35.78 -23.98 -8.11
C ASN A 443 36.13 -23.61 -9.54
N ARG A 444 36.44 -22.32 -9.78
CA ARG A 444 37.54 -21.93 -10.67
C ARG A 444 37.99 -20.50 -10.37
N PHE A 445 39.11 -20.40 -9.66
CA PHE A 445 40.07 -19.32 -9.80
C PHE A 445 40.48 -19.18 -11.26
N ILE A 446 40.49 -17.96 -11.81
CA ILE A 446 41.57 -17.40 -12.64
C ILE A 446 41.57 -15.87 -12.44
N ILE A 447 42.65 -15.39 -11.81
CA ILE A 447 43.36 -14.09 -11.86
C ILE A 447 42.53 -12.80 -11.94
#